data_AF-A0A170Y190-F1
#
_entry.id   AF-A0A170Y190-F1
#
_cell.length_a   1.000
_cell.length_b   1.000
_cell.length_c   1.000
_cell.angle_alpha   90.00
_cell.angle_beta   90.00
_cell.angle_gamma   90.00
#
_symmetry.space_group_name_H-M   'P 1'
#
loop_
_entity.id
_entity.type
_entity.pdbx_description
1 polymer ?
#
loop_
_entity_poly.entity_id
_entity_poly.type
_entity_poly.pdbx_seq_one_letter_code
_entity_poly.pdbx_strand_id
1 'polypeptide(L)'
;MQNLGKENSLLKCATKSESIPEVVMKEISSGMDNRNISDDGKSQLLTAEDIIGLRESGLSAQNIVDKLIQNSTTFKEKTEYSQEKYLKKKEKKYFEYIVVRKPTLRL
;
A
#
# COMPACT_ATOMS: atom_id res chain seq x y z
N MET A 1 -2.30 33.24 14.93
CA MET A 1 -2.77 31.89 15.30
C MET A 1 -3.46 31.30 14.08
N GLN A 2 -2.77 30.45 13.31
CA GLN A 2 -3.36 29.80 12.14
C GLN A 2 -4.02 28.51 12.61
N ASN A 3 -5.35 28.48 12.59
CA ASN A 3 -6.13 27.25 12.71
C ASN A 3 -5.92 26.46 11.42
N LEU A 4 -5.00 25.49 11.41
CA LEU A 4 -5.01 24.46 10.37
C LEU A 4 -6.20 23.55 10.66
N GLY A 5 -7.16 23.59 9.74
CA GLY A 5 -8.36 22.77 9.76
C GLY A 5 -7.98 21.30 9.93
N LYS A 6 -8.40 20.72 11.05
CA LYS A 6 -8.67 19.29 11.10
C LYS A 6 -9.88 19.06 10.21
N GLU A 7 -9.63 18.83 8.92
CA GLU A 7 -10.58 18.21 8.02
C GLU A 7 -11.10 16.96 8.74
N ASN A 8 -12.37 16.97 9.12
CA ASN A 8 -13.04 15.82 9.70
C ASN A 8 -12.98 14.72 8.64
N SER A 9 -12.10 13.73 8.80
CA SER A 9 -12.05 12.55 7.95
C SER A 9 -13.32 11.73 8.18
N LEU A 10 -14.40 12.14 7.52
CA LEU A 10 -15.68 11.44 7.54
C LEU A 10 -15.44 10.05 6.95
N LEU A 11 -15.71 9.03 7.77
CA LEU A 11 -15.69 7.64 7.32
C LEU A 11 -16.69 7.48 6.18
N LYS A 12 -16.21 7.07 5.01
CA LYS A 12 -17.05 6.77 3.86
C LYS A 12 -17.62 5.36 4.00
N CYS A 13 -18.94 5.25 4.16
CA CYS A 13 -19.61 3.95 4.12
C CYS A 13 -19.49 3.35 2.72
N ALA A 14 -19.02 2.10 2.64
CA ALA A 14 -18.91 1.36 1.39
C ALA A 14 -19.45 -0.07 1.56
N THR A 15 -19.98 -0.64 0.48
CA THR A 15 -20.49 -2.02 0.45
C THR A 15 -19.37 -3.06 0.33
N LYS A 16 -18.18 -2.64 -0.10
CA LYS A 16 -16.98 -3.47 -0.26
C LYS A 16 -15.75 -2.68 0.19
N SER A 17 -14.75 -3.39 0.70
CA SER A 17 -13.44 -2.81 0.96
C SER A 17 -12.72 -2.57 -0.36
N GLU A 18 -12.06 -1.42 -0.48
CA GLU A 18 -11.12 -1.18 -1.57
C GLU A 18 -9.92 -2.14 -1.44
N SER A 19 -9.37 -2.54 -2.58
CA SER A 19 -8.24 -3.46 -2.70
C SER A 19 -7.35 -3.01 -3.85
N ILE A 20 -6.12 -3.51 -3.90
CA ILE A 20 -5.23 -3.25 -5.04
C ILE A 20 -5.83 -3.93 -6.28
N PRO A 21 -6.00 -3.24 -7.42
CA PRO A 21 -6.54 -3.84 -8.62
C PRO A 21 -5.66 -4.99 -9.11
N GLU A 22 -6.29 -6.12 -9.45
CA GLU A 22 -5.60 -7.33 -9.95
C GLU A 22 -4.81 -7.07 -11.25
N VAL A 23 -5.23 -6.07 -12.02
CA VAL A 23 -4.53 -5.60 -13.23
C VAL A 23 -3.11 -5.11 -12.90
N VAL A 24 -2.92 -4.41 -11.78
CA VAL A 24 -1.59 -3.94 -11.35
C VAL A 24 -0.66 -5.12 -11.05
N MET A 25 -1.20 -6.26 -10.61
CA MET A 25 -0.42 -7.45 -10.32
C MET A 25 0.06 -8.16 -11.59
N LYS A 26 -0.69 -8.05 -12.71
CA LYS A 26 -0.44 -8.83 -13.93
C LYS A 26 0.44 -8.12 -14.95
N GLU A 27 0.51 -6.80 -14.91
CA GLU A 27 1.27 -6.02 -15.90
C GLU A 27 2.76 -5.84 -15.54
N ILE A 28 3.16 -6.14 -14.29
CA ILE A 28 4.54 -5.95 -13.85
C ILE A 28 5.34 -7.22 -14.06
N SER A 29 6.45 -7.12 -14.79
CA SER A 29 7.40 -8.23 -14.98
C SER A 29 7.95 -8.73 -13.64
N SER A 30 7.99 -10.05 -13.45
CA SER A 30 8.58 -10.71 -12.28
C SER A 30 9.90 -11.41 -12.61
N GLY A 31 10.79 -11.46 -11.63
CA GLY A 31 12.00 -12.30 -11.69
C GLY A 31 11.71 -13.78 -11.42
N MET A 32 12.71 -14.63 -11.62
CA MET A 32 12.62 -16.07 -11.40
C MET A 32 13.13 -16.49 -10.01
N ASP A 33 14.15 -15.79 -9.50
CA ASP A 33 14.77 -16.09 -8.22
C ASP A 33 15.31 -14.82 -7.53
N ASN A 34 15.86 -14.98 -6.33
CA ASN A 34 16.35 -13.90 -5.48
C ASN A 34 17.89 -13.84 -5.39
N ARG A 35 18.64 -14.52 -6.26
CA ARG A 35 20.10 -14.67 -6.11
C ARG A 35 20.86 -13.34 -6.18
N ASN A 36 20.32 -12.37 -6.92
CA ASN A 36 20.91 -11.04 -7.13
C ASN A 36 20.30 -9.96 -6.22
N ILE A 37 19.33 -10.33 -5.35
CA ILE A 37 18.67 -9.37 -4.47
C ILE A 37 19.49 -9.26 -3.18
N SER A 38 20.12 -8.10 -2.97
CA SER A 38 20.87 -7.79 -1.75
C SER A 38 20.01 -6.99 -0.76
N ASP A 39 20.16 -7.27 0.54
CA ASP A 39 19.51 -6.51 1.61
C ASP A 39 20.44 -5.40 2.13
N ASP A 40 20.44 -4.26 1.44
CA ASP A 40 21.28 -3.10 1.72
C ASP A 40 20.53 -1.96 2.43
N GLY A 41 19.23 -2.15 2.70
CA GLY A 41 18.34 -1.12 3.25
C GLY A 41 18.04 0.05 2.32
N LYS A 42 18.52 0.04 1.07
CA LYS A 42 18.37 1.13 0.08
C LYS A 42 17.42 0.79 -1.07
N SER A 43 16.76 -0.36 -0.98
CA SER A 43 15.80 -0.84 -1.98
C SER A 43 14.57 0.06 -2.18
N GLN A 44 14.27 0.95 -1.24
CA GLN A 44 13.19 1.93 -1.34
C GLN A 44 13.80 3.34 -1.40
N LEU A 45 13.48 4.08 -2.46
CA LEU A 45 14.04 5.41 -2.71
C LEU A 45 13.29 6.52 -1.96
N LEU A 46 12.03 6.28 -1.57
CA LEU A 46 11.26 7.21 -0.76
C LEU A 46 11.64 7.13 0.73
N THR A 47 11.79 8.28 1.37
CA THR A 47 12.03 8.35 2.81
C THR A 47 10.74 8.17 3.61
N ALA A 48 10.87 7.97 4.93
CA ALA A 48 9.72 7.91 5.81
C ALA A 48 8.91 9.22 5.82
N GLU A 49 9.60 10.36 5.76
CA GLU A 49 9.02 11.70 5.71
C GLU A 49 8.19 11.89 4.44
N ASP A 50 8.72 11.46 3.28
CA ASP A 50 7.98 11.50 2.02
C ASP A 50 6.68 10.69 2.09
N ILE A 51 6.72 9.49 2.69
CA ILE A 51 5.55 8.61 2.82
C ILE A 51 4.50 9.23 3.74
N ILE A 52 4.92 9.94 4.80
CA ILE A 52 4.00 10.67 5.68
C ILE A 52 3.36 11.82 4.91
N GLY A 53 4.14 12.60 4.17
CA GLY A 53 3.64 13.68 3.32
C GLY A 53 2.64 13.18 2.26
N LEU A 54 2.85 11.99 1.69
CA LEU A 54 1.89 11.36 0.78
C LEU A 54 0.55 11.00 1.45
N ARG A 55 0.55 10.61 2.73
CA ARG A 55 -0.70 10.34 3.47
C ARG A 55 -1.41 11.65 3.83
N GLU A 56 -0.67 12.65 4.29
CA GLU A 56 -1.21 13.93 4.74
C GLU A 56 -1.78 14.78 3.59
N SER A 57 -1.22 14.64 2.39
CA SER A 57 -1.75 15.27 1.18
C SER A 57 -3.06 14.66 0.67
N GLY A 58 -3.58 13.61 1.32
CA GLY A 58 -4.85 13.00 0.98
C GLY A 58 -4.83 12.17 -0.31
N LEU A 59 -3.66 11.71 -0.76
CA LEU A 59 -3.60 10.76 -1.88
C LEU A 59 -4.35 9.46 -1.53
N SER A 60 -4.99 8.87 -2.54
CA SER A 60 -5.62 7.56 -2.39
C SER A 60 -4.59 6.49 -2.02
N ALA A 61 -5.04 5.47 -1.28
CA ALA A 61 -4.22 4.34 -0.90
C ALA A 61 -3.56 3.66 -2.12
N GLN A 62 -4.31 3.55 -3.22
CA GLN A 62 -3.80 3.02 -4.49
C GLN A 62 -2.59 3.82 -5.00
N ASN A 63 -2.72 5.15 -5.08
CA ASN A 63 -1.63 6.00 -5.59
C ASN A 63 -0.38 5.94 -4.69
N ILE A 64 -0.56 5.78 -3.37
CA ILE A 64 0.56 5.61 -2.44
C ILE A 64 1.29 4.29 -2.73
N VAL A 65 0.54 3.19 -2.92
CA VAL A 65 1.12 1.89 -3.23
C VAL A 65 1.82 1.89 -4.59
N ASP A 66 1.22 2.52 -5.60
CA ASP A 66 1.83 2.65 -6.93
C ASP A 66 3.15 3.41 -6.87
N LYS A 67 3.21 4.53 -6.14
CA LYS A 67 4.46 5.27 -5.91
C LYS A 67 5.51 4.42 -5.19
N LEU A 68 5.12 3.62 -4.21
CA LEU A 68 6.05 2.73 -3.48
C LEU A 68 6.65 1.64 -4.37
N ILE A 69 5.84 1.10 -5.31
CA ILE A 69 6.29 0.10 -6.29
C ILE A 69 7.25 0.74 -7.29
N GLN A 70 6.88 1.91 -7.84
CA GLN A 70 7.71 2.64 -8.81
C GLN A 70 9.07 3.04 -8.23
N ASN A 71 9.13 3.38 -6.94
CA ASN A 71 10.35 3.76 -6.23
C ASN A 71 11.07 2.59 -5.55
N SER A 72 10.69 1.35 -5.85
CA SER A 72 11.40 0.16 -5.36
C SER A 72 12.31 -0.40 -6.43
N THR A 73 13.61 -0.41 -6.16
CA THR A 73 14.63 -0.92 -7.10
C THR A 73 14.53 -2.43 -7.30
N THR A 74 14.18 -3.17 -6.25
CA THR A 74 14.15 -4.64 -6.27
C THR A 74 12.78 -5.24 -6.59
N PHE A 75 11.73 -4.44 -6.77
CA PHE A 75 10.37 -5.00 -6.91
C PHE A 75 10.21 -5.85 -8.18
N LYS A 76 10.73 -5.39 -9.32
CA LYS A 76 10.67 -6.14 -10.60
C LYS A 76 11.51 -7.41 -10.61
N GLU A 77 12.57 -7.45 -9.81
CA GLU A 77 13.44 -8.62 -9.68
C GLU A 77 12.85 -9.71 -8.79
N LYS A 78 11.87 -9.36 -7.94
CA LYS A 78 11.19 -10.34 -7.09
C LYS A 78 10.39 -11.33 -7.93
N THR A 79 10.30 -12.55 -7.41
CA THR A 79 9.38 -13.56 -7.94
C THR A 79 7.92 -13.10 -7.85
N GLU A 80 7.07 -13.65 -8.71
CA GLU A 80 5.63 -13.35 -8.75
C GLU A 80 5.00 -13.47 -7.35
N TYR A 81 5.21 -14.60 -6.66
CA TYR A 81 4.72 -14.80 -5.30
C TYR A 81 5.26 -13.78 -4.29
N SER A 82 6.52 -13.34 -4.46
CA SER A 82 7.12 -12.34 -3.58
C SER A 82 6.59 -10.93 -3.85
N GLN A 83 6.27 -10.60 -5.10
CA GLN A 83 5.58 -9.37 -5.47
C GLN A 83 4.16 -9.37 -4.89
N GLU A 84 3.38 -10.43 -5.10
CA GLU A 84 2.03 -10.56 -4.54
C GLU A 84 2.04 -10.45 -3.01
N LYS A 85 2.98 -11.13 -2.34
CA LYS A 85 3.18 -11.02 -0.89
C LYS A 85 3.50 -9.58 -0.45
N TYR A 86 4.34 -8.88 -1.20
CA TYR A 86 4.65 -7.48 -0.94
C TYR A 86 3.41 -6.60 -1.08
N LEU A 87 2.64 -6.77 -2.17
CA LEU A 87 1.42 -6.02 -2.42
C LEU A 87 0.37 -6.24 -1.32
N LYS A 88 0.09 -7.48 -0.93
CA LYS A 88 -0.81 -7.80 0.19
C LYS A 88 -0.40 -7.12 1.50
N LYS A 89 0.92 -7.02 1.76
CA LYS A 89 1.43 -6.30 2.94
C LYS A 89 1.16 -4.79 2.86
N LYS A 90 1.29 -4.20 1.67
CA LYS A 90 1.02 -2.77 1.43
C LYS A 90 -0.48 -2.49 1.45
N GLU A 91 -1.28 -3.35 0.85
CA GLU A 91 -2.73 -3.31 0.88
C GLU A 91 -3.26 -3.23 2.31
N LYS A 92 -2.87 -4.19 3.16
CA LYS A 92 -3.27 -4.21 4.58
C LYS A 92 -2.85 -2.94 5.34
N LYS A 93 -1.78 -2.26 4.93
CA LYS A 93 -1.26 -1.07 5.61
C LYS A 93 -1.93 0.23 5.14
N TYR A 94 -2.25 0.35 3.85
CA TYR A 94 -2.72 1.61 3.28
C TYR A 94 -4.22 1.61 2.99
N PHE A 95 -4.82 0.44 2.74
CA PHE A 95 -6.26 0.27 2.54
C PHE A 95 -6.91 -0.08 3.88
N GLU A 96 -6.82 0.85 4.84
CA GLU A 96 -7.43 0.68 6.15
C GLU A 96 -8.97 0.82 6.05
N TYR A 97 -9.69 -0.14 6.61
CA TYR A 97 -11.15 -0.11 6.68
C TYR A 97 -11.63 -0.72 8.00
N ILE A 98 -12.84 -0.35 8.41
CA ILE A 98 -13.51 -0.88 9.59
C ILE A 98 -14.78 -1.57 9.13
N VAL A 99 -15.06 -2.75 9.69
CA VAL A 99 -16.30 -3.49 9.40
C VAL A 99 -17.17 -3.51 10.63
N VAL A 100 -18.33 -2.87 10.54
CA VAL A 100 -19.36 -2.94 11.59
C VAL A 100 -20.20 -4.19 11.36
N ARG A 101 -20.24 -5.10 12.35
CA ARG A 101 -21.01 -6.36 12.29
C ARG A 101 -22.11 -6.35 13.35
N LYS A 102 -23.19 -7.11 13.09
CA LYS A 102 -24.20 -7.39 14.12
C LYS A 102 -23.60 -8.33 15.18
N PRO A 103 -23.97 -8.19 16.47
CA PRO A 103 -23.53 -9.11 17.52
C PRO A 103 -23.90 -10.56 17.21
N THR A 104 -22.96 -11.48 17.41
CA THR A 104 -23.19 -12.94 17.29
C THR A 104 -22.44 -13.67 18.41
N LEU A 105 -22.71 -14.95 18.64
CA LEU A 105 -21.98 -15.72 19.65
C LEU A 105 -20.49 -15.91 19.34
N ARG A 106 -20.09 -15.81 18.06
CA ARG A 106 -18.74 -16.17 17.58
C ARG A 106 -17.84 -14.96 17.33
N LEU A 107 -18.42 -13.90 16.76
CA LEU A 107 -17.76 -12.63 16.43
C LEU A 107 -18.10 -11.61 17.49
#